data_AF-A0A7X5TNB1-F1
#
_entry.id   AF-A0A7X5TNB1-F1
#
_cell.length_a   1.000
_cell.length_b   1.000
_cell.length_c   1.000
_cell.angle_alpha   90.00
_cell.angle_beta   90.00
_cell.angle_gamma   90.00
#
_symmetry.space_group_name_H-M   'P 1'
#
loop_
_entity.id
_entity.type
_entity.pdbx_description
1 polymer ?
#
loop_
_entity_poly.entity_id
_entity_poly.type
_entity_poly.pdbx_seq_one_letter_code
_entity_poly.pdbx_strand_id
1 'polypeptide(L)'
;MPVYTVKAAIRGVSPMIWRRFRIQSEMPLGTFHFLLQFAFGWDNDHLHTFHIYCKDYGISYEGGLSFSDDPWAVSLASFHFENRDKFTYEYNFYRH
;
A
#
# COMPACT_ATOMS: atom_id res chain seq x y z
N MET A 1 5.11 -18.39 -9.71
CA MET A 1 4.30 -17.33 -9.06
C MET A 1 4.35 -16.09 -9.95
N PRO A 2 3.21 -15.43 -10.21
CA PRO A 2 3.18 -14.19 -10.98
C PRO A 2 4.02 -13.09 -10.33
N VAL A 3 4.61 -12.24 -11.16
CA VAL A 3 5.38 -11.07 -10.72
C VAL A 3 4.69 -9.82 -11.22
N TYR A 4 4.30 -8.94 -10.31
CA TYR A 4 3.74 -7.65 -10.65
C TYR A 4 4.87 -6.64 -10.88
N THR A 5 4.69 -5.80 -11.90
CA THR A 5 5.49 -4.57 -12.07
C THR A 5 4.64 -3.41 -11.60
N VAL A 6 4.98 -2.86 -10.45
CA VAL A 6 4.20 -1.79 -9.83
C VAL A 6 4.92 -0.46 -10.01
N LYS A 7 4.17 0.58 -10.35
CA LYS A 7 4.64 1.98 -10.32
C LYS A 7 3.92 2.68 -9.18
N ALA A 8 4.66 3.10 -8.16
CA ALA A 8 4.16 3.95 -7.09
C ALA A 8 4.55 5.41 -7.38
N ALA A 9 3.62 6.35 -7.21
CA ALA A 9 3.85 7.77 -7.46
C ALA A 9 3.17 8.63 -6.40
N ILE A 10 3.84 9.71 -5.97
CA ILE A 10 3.25 10.70 -5.06
C ILE A 10 2.27 11.57 -5.85
N ARG A 11 1.04 11.68 -5.37
CA ARG A 11 -0.02 12.48 -6.00
C ARG A 11 0.17 13.96 -5.67
N GLY A 12 -0.17 14.85 -6.61
CA GLY A 12 -0.23 16.30 -6.38
C GLY A 12 1.10 17.04 -6.38
N VAL A 13 2.22 16.37 -6.67
CA VAL A 13 3.56 16.99 -6.69
C VAL A 13 4.10 17.12 -8.11
N SER A 14 4.77 18.24 -8.40
CA SER A 14 5.50 18.49 -9.65
C SER A 14 6.95 18.94 -9.34
N PRO A 15 7.98 18.33 -9.97
CA PRO A 15 7.90 17.18 -10.88
C PRO A 15 7.45 15.90 -10.18
N MET A 16 6.88 14.95 -10.93
CA MET A 16 6.34 13.71 -10.37
C MET A 16 7.45 12.87 -9.71
N ILE A 17 7.29 12.59 -8.42
CA ILE A 17 8.15 11.67 -7.67
C ILE A 17 7.54 10.26 -7.76
N TRP A 18 8.28 9.30 -8.31
CA TRP A 18 7.81 7.92 -8.48
C TRP A 18 8.92 6.88 -8.32
N ARG A 19 8.52 5.64 -8.08
CA ARG A 19 9.38 4.44 -8.00
C ARG A 19 8.71 3.30 -8.77
N ARG A 20 9.51 2.39 -9.32
CA ARG A 20 9.02 1.17 -9.98
C ARG A 20 9.79 -0.03 -9.46
N PHE A 21 9.08 -1.09 -9.12
CA PHE A 21 9.66 -2.31 -8.58
C PHE A 21 8.91 -3.54 -9.07
N ARG A 22 9.59 -4.70 -9.03
CA ARG A 22 9.03 -6.01 -9.33
C ARG A 22 8.78 -6.73 -8.02
N ILE A 23 7.55 -7.17 -7.79
CA ILE A 23 7.15 -7.84 -6.55
C ILE A 23 6.42 -9.14 -6.87
N GLN A 24 6.51 -10.09 -5.94
CA GLN A 24 5.74 -11.32 -6.04
C GLN A 24 4.26 -11.02 -5.78
N SER A 25 3.36 -11.68 -6.52
CA SER A 25 1.91 -11.52 -6.31
C SER A 25 1.48 -11.92 -4.90
N GLU A 26 2.17 -12.88 -4.29
CA GLU A 26 1.88 -13.36 -2.93
C GLU A 26 2.38 -12.43 -1.82
N MET A 27 3.00 -11.29 -2.16
CA MET A 27 3.43 -10.32 -1.16
C MET A 27 2.23 -9.83 -0.34
N PRO A 28 2.24 -9.97 1.01
CA PRO A 28 1.19 -9.45 1.86
C PRO A 28 1.15 -7.91 1.83
N LEU A 29 -0.03 -7.33 2.07
CA LEU A 29 -0.18 -5.88 2.17
C LEU A 29 0.72 -5.26 3.26
N GLY A 30 0.90 -5.94 4.40
CA GLY A 30 1.81 -5.50 5.45
C GLY A 30 3.25 -5.38 4.95
N THR A 31 3.75 -6.38 4.22
CA THR A 31 5.08 -6.33 3.59
C THR A 31 5.15 -5.25 2.51
N PHE A 32 4.09 -5.10 1.72
CA PHE A 32 4.01 -4.09 0.69
C PHE A 32 4.06 -2.67 1.24
N HIS A 33 3.44 -2.43 2.40
CA HIS A 33 3.54 -1.18 3.16
C HIS A 33 5.00 -0.85 3.49
N PHE A 34 5.75 -1.78 4.08
CA PHE A 34 7.16 -1.53 4.39
C PHE A 34 8.00 -1.28 3.13
N LEU A 35 7.72 -1.98 2.02
CA LEU A 35 8.39 -1.71 0.74
C LEU A 35 8.17 -0.27 0.28
N LEU A 36 6.95 0.28 0.43
CA LEU A 36 6.67 1.67 0.10
C LEU A 36 7.43 2.63 1.02
N GLN A 37 7.46 2.37 2.32
CA GLN A 37 8.22 3.17 3.29
C GLN A 37 9.70 3.24 2.90
N PHE A 38 10.33 2.10 2.62
CA PHE A 38 11.73 2.06 2.16
C PHE A 38 11.92 2.75 0.81
N ALA A 39 11.03 2.54 -0.17
CA ALA A 39 11.18 3.10 -1.51
C ALA A 39 11.10 4.63 -1.55
N PHE A 40 10.38 5.24 -0.62
CA PHE A 40 10.21 6.68 -0.49
C PHE A 40 11.04 7.31 0.64
N GLY A 41 11.74 6.52 1.45
CA GLY A 41 12.55 7.01 2.57
C GLY A 41 11.70 7.57 3.70
N TRP A 42 10.62 6.88 4.03
CA TRP A 42 9.73 7.20 5.16
C TRP A 42 9.96 6.23 6.32
N ASP A 43 9.71 6.71 7.53
CA ASP A 43 10.13 6.04 8.78
C ASP A 43 9.03 5.20 9.45
N ASN A 44 7.85 5.06 8.83
CA ASN A 44 6.70 4.31 9.36
C ASN A 44 6.16 4.83 10.72
N ASP A 45 6.33 6.11 11.00
CA ASP A 45 5.89 6.75 12.25
C ASP A 45 4.41 7.19 12.25
N HIS A 46 3.70 7.03 11.13
CA HIS A 46 2.35 7.53 10.98
C HIS A 46 1.35 6.47 10.51
N LEU A 47 0.07 6.78 10.73
CA LEU A 47 -1.03 5.99 10.20
C LEU A 47 -0.96 5.91 8.67
N HIS A 48 -1.42 4.78 8.15
CA HIS A 48 -1.49 4.51 6.73
C HIS A 48 -2.76 3.73 6.39
N THR A 49 -3.17 3.78 5.12
CA THR A 49 -4.30 3.01 4.62
C THR A 49 -4.14 2.73 3.13
N PHE A 50 -4.44 1.50 2.72
CA PHE A 50 -4.68 1.14 1.34
C PHE A 50 -6.17 1.22 1.04
N HIS A 51 -6.55 1.94 0.00
CA HIS A 51 -7.93 1.98 -0.49
C HIS A 51 -8.02 1.21 -1.81
N ILE A 52 -8.56 -0.01 -1.76
CA ILE A 52 -8.63 -0.96 -2.89
C ILE A 52 -10.08 -1.43 -3.06
N TYR A 53 -10.64 -1.30 -4.26
CA TYR A 53 -12.03 -1.67 -4.60
C TYR A 53 -13.08 -1.28 -3.54
N CYS A 54 -13.05 -0.01 -3.11
CA CYS A 54 -13.95 0.57 -2.11
C CYS A 54 -13.80 0.02 -0.68
N LYS A 55 -12.70 -0.67 -0.37
CA LYS A 55 -12.39 -1.15 0.97
C LYS A 55 -11.04 -0.64 1.44
N ASP A 56 -11.00 -0.28 2.72
CA ASP A 56 -9.79 0.17 3.40
C ASP A 56 -9.09 -1.03 4.04
N TYR A 57 -7.77 -1.11 3.83
CA TYR A 57 -6.88 -2.11 4.42
C TYR A 57 -5.67 -1.43 5.06
N GLY A 58 -5.07 -2.04 6.07
CA GLY A 58 -3.88 -1.51 6.72
C GLY A 58 -3.51 -2.30 7.96
N ILE A 59 -2.42 -1.87 8.60
CA ILE A 59 -2.04 -2.41 9.91
C ILE A 59 -2.84 -1.68 10.99
N SER A 60 -3.50 -2.46 11.86
CA SER A 60 -4.20 -1.92 13.01
C SER A 60 -3.20 -1.59 14.11
N TYR A 61 -3.34 -0.40 14.71
CA TYR A 61 -2.53 0.06 15.84
C TYR A 61 -3.43 0.35 17.03
N GLU A 62 -2.93 0.17 18.25
CA GLU A 62 -3.65 0.55 19.45
C GLU A 62 -3.95 2.05 19.43
N GLY A 63 -5.22 2.43 19.62
CA GLY A 63 -5.69 3.81 19.52
C GLY A 63 -5.72 4.39 18.09
N GLY A 64 -5.40 3.60 17.07
CA GLY A 64 -5.42 3.99 15.67
C GLY A 64 -6.64 3.47 14.91
N LEU A 65 -6.50 3.35 13.59
CA LEU A 65 -7.49 2.67 12.77
C LEU A 65 -7.50 1.17 13.05
N SER A 66 -8.70 0.59 13.03
CA SER A 66 -8.90 -0.86 13.04
C SER A 66 -9.38 -1.30 11.66
N PHE A 67 -8.80 -2.38 11.15
CA PHE A 67 -9.15 -3.01 9.89
C PHE A 67 -9.71 -4.42 10.14
N SER A 68 -10.67 -4.84 9.32
CA SER A 68 -11.29 -6.16 9.44
C SER A 68 -10.37 -7.32 9.07
N ASP A 69 -9.37 -7.06 8.24
CA ASP A 69 -8.53 -8.09 7.64
C ASP A 69 -7.12 -7.99 8.20
N ASP A 70 -6.49 -9.15 8.36
CA ASP A 70 -5.08 -9.22 8.72
C ASP A 70 -4.21 -8.82 7.50
N PRO A 71 -3.46 -7.70 7.55
CA PRO A 71 -2.62 -7.25 6.44
C PRO A 71 -1.49 -8.24 6.10
N TRP A 72 -1.16 -9.18 6.99
CA TRP A 72 -0.18 -10.23 6.75
C TRP A 72 -0.76 -11.45 6.04
N ALA A 73 -2.09 -11.60 6.04
CA ALA A 73 -2.81 -12.68 5.37
C ALA A 73 -3.35 -12.27 3.98
N VAL A 74 -3.58 -10.98 3.75
CA VAL A 74 -4.08 -10.46 2.46
C VAL A 74 -2.91 -10.22 1.50
N SER A 75 -2.78 -11.06 0.47
CA SER A 75 -1.76 -10.92 -0.57
C SER A 75 -2.22 -10.04 -1.74
N LEU A 76 -1.29 -9.47 -2.50
CA LEU A 76 -1.65 -8.69 -3.69
C LEU A 76 -2.39 -9.51 -4.76
N ALA A 77 -2.19 -10.82 -4.79
CA ALA A 77 -2.86 -11.73 -5.70
C ALA A 77 -4.38 -11.81 -5.47
N SER A 78 -4.85 -11.61 -4.22
CA SER A 78 -6.28 -11.72 -3.88
C SER A 78 -7.15 -10.65 -4.56
N PHE A 79 -6.53 -9.58 -5.03
CA PHE A 79 -7.23 -8.49 -5.73
C PHE A 79 -7.36 -8.74 -7.23
N HIS A 80 -6.73 -9.78 -7.77
CA HIS A 80 -6.81 -10.13 -9.20
C HIS A 80 -6.55 -8.93 -10.12
N PHE A 81 -5.57 -8.08 -9.78
CA PHE A 81 -5.28 -6.86 -10.53
C PHE A 81 -5.01 -7.15 -12.01
N GLU A 82 -5.67 -6.38 -12.87
CA GLU A 82 -5.38 -6.32 -14.30
C GLU A 82 -4.30 -5.27 -14.60
N ASN A 83 -3.79 -5.30 -15.83
CA ASN A 83 -2.80 -4.33 -16.26
C ASN A 83 -3.41 -2.92 -16.23
N ARG A 84 -2.73 -2.01 -15.52
CA ARG A 84 -3.10 -0.59 -15.32
C ARG A 84 -4.14 -0.34 -14.24
N ASP A 85 -4.50 -1.35 -13.45
CA ASP A 85 -5.24 -1.12 -12.22
C ASP A 85 -4.49 -0.17 -11.29
N LYS A 86 -5.27 0.60 -10.54
CA LYS A 86 -4.77 1.62 -9.62
C LYS A 86 -5.55 1.52 -8.32
N PHE A 87 -4.82 1.70 -7.23
CA PHE A 87 -5.38 1.90 -5.91
C PHE A 87 -4.59 3.02 -5.22
N THR A 88 -5.11 3.51 -4.10
CA THR A 88 -4.44 4.56 -3.34
C THR A 88 -3.80 3.97 -2.10
N TYR A 89 -2.60 4.44 -1.78
CA TYR A 89 -1.96 4.28 -0.49
C TYR A 89 -1.82 5.68 0.12
N GLU A 90 -2.39 5.88 1.29
CA GLU A 90 -2.32 7.12 2.05
C GLU A 90 -1.43 6.90 3.27
N TYR A 91 -0.59 7.89 3.56
CA TYR A 91 0.37 7.89 4.67
C TYR A 91 0.41 9.26 5.32
N ASN A 92 0.53 9.30 6.65
CA ASN A 92 0.56 10.52 7.45
C ASN A 92 -0.71 11.37 7.32
N PHE A 93 -1.84 10.79 7.74
CA PHE A 93 -3.09 11.52 7.88
C PHE A 93 -3.57 11.51 9.34
N TYR A 94 -4.36 12.52 9.67
CA TYR A 94 -5.09 12.63 10.93
C TYR A 94 -6.57 12.46 10.59
N ARG A 95 -7.17 11.32 10.91
CA ARG A 95 -8.62 11.14 10.70
C ARG A 95 -9.32 11.90 11.83
N HIS A 96 -10.15 12.88 11.47
CA HIS A 96 -10.99 13.65 12.39
C HIS A 96 -12.14 12.80 12.95
#